data_AF-A0A1I7FKP4-F1
#
_entry.id   AF-A0A1I7FKP4-F1
#
_cell.length_a   1.000
_cell.length_b   1.000
_cell.length_c   1.000
_cell.angle_alpha   90.00
_cell.angle_beta   90.00
_cell.angle_gamma   90.00
#
_symmetry.space_group_name_H-M   'P 1'
#
loop_
_entity.id
_entity.type
_entity.pdbx_description
1 polymer ?
#
loop_
_entity_poly.entity_id
_entity_poly.type
_entity_poly.pdbx_seq_one_letter_code
_entity_poly.pdbx_strand_id
1 'polypeptide(L)'
;MITALLTAFTLANTYPRAMEIVEIDNITDTAVCVDAVGMEWEFEGPEDLEVGDLIICTMYDNGTRETISDDEIVDVYWSGYYFEKNKFKSIGGKEITMQA
;
A
#
# COMPACT_ATOMS: atom_id res chain seq x y z
N MET A 1 -29.40 -16.37 -27.00
CA MET A 1 -28.77 -15.05 -26.87
C MET A 1 -28.69 -14.67 -25.38
N ILE A 2 -27.80 -15.32 -24.64
CA ILE A 2 -27.45 -14.97 -23.24
C ILE A 2 -25.99 -14.50 -23.17
N THR A 3 -25.27 -14.56 -24.30
CA THR A 3 -23.83 -14.28 -24.36
C THR A 3 -23.47 -12.79 -24.39
N ALA A 4 -24.45 -11.88 -24.55
CA ALA A 4 -24.19 -10.43 -24.65
C ALA A 4 -24.41 -9.65 -23.35
N LEU A 5 -24.91 -10.28 -22.28
CA LEU A 5 -25.13 -9.64 -20.98
C LEU A 5 -24.06 -9.98 -19.94
N LEU A 6 -23.02 -10.73 -20.33
CA LEU A 6 -21.93 -11.14 -19.44
C LEU A 6 -20.65 -10.35 -19.72
N THR A 7 -20.77 -9.09 -20.14
CA THR A 7 -19.64 -8.22 -20.49
C THR A 7 -19.50 -7.03 -19.52
N ALA A 8 -20.08 -7.11 -18.32
CA ALA A 8 -20.05 -6.00 -17.37
C ALA A 8 -20.09 -6.43 -15.89
N PHE A 9 -19.65 -7.65 -15.59
CA PHE A 9 -19.30 -8.04 -14.22
C PHE A 9 -18.00 -8.83 -14.26
N THR A 10 -16.94 -8.18 -14.72
CA THR A 10 -15.62 -8.47 -14.15
C THR A 10 -15.77 -8.17 -12.66
N LEU A 11 -15.79 -9.19 -11.80
CA LEU A 11 -15.30 -8.97 -10.45
C LEU A 11 -13.95 -8.31 -10.66
N ALA A 12 -13.80 -7.06 -10.23
CA ALA A 12 -12.50 -6.42 -10.23
C ALA A 12 -11.58 -7.41 -9.51
N ASN A 13 -10.60 -7.95 -10.23
CA ASN A 13 -9.67 -8.91 -9.66
C ASN A 13 -8.69 -8.09 -8.82
N THR A 14 -9.18 -7.58 -7.71
CA THR A 14 -8.45 -6.64 -6.87
C THR A 14 -8.35 -7.16 -5.46
N TYR A 15 -7.26 -6.79 -4.81
CA TYR A 15 -7.02 -7.19 -3.43
C TYR A 15 -6.27 -6.08 -2.69
N PRO A 16 -6.50 -5.93 -1.37
CA PRO A 16 -5.78 -4.96 -0.58
C PRO A 16 -4.37 -5.48 -0.24
N ARG A 17 -3.37 -4.60 -0.26
CA ARG A 17 -2.01 -4.90 0.20
C ARG A 17 -1.51 -3.77 1.10
N ALA A 18 -1.06 -4.12 2.30
CA ALA A 18 -0.44 -3.16 3.21
C ALA A 18 1.06 -3.04 2.91
N MET A 19 1.55 -1.81 2.84
CA MET A 19 2.95 -1.48 2.52
C MET A 19 3.44 -0.31 3.37
N GLU A 20 4.76 -0.15 3.45
CA GLU A 20 5.44 1.00 4.06
C GLU A 20 6.13 1.84 2.98
N ILE A 21 5.98 3.17 3.03
CA ILE A 21 6.74 4.07 2.16
C ILE A 21 8.21 4.08 2.60
N VAL A 22 9.13 3.77 1.68
CA VAL A 22 10.58 3.74 1.96
C VAL A 22 11.34 4.86 1.26
N GLU A 23 10.80 5.41 0.17
CA GLU A 23 11.41 6.50 -0.58
C GLU A 23 10.34 7.37 -1.25
N ILE A 24 10.59 8.68 -1.36
CA ILE A 24 9.77 9.63 -2.11
C ILE A 24 10.71 10.51 -2.94
N ASP A 25 10.53 10.52 -4.26
CA ASP A 25 11.18 11.45 -5.18
C ASP A 25 10.19 12.56 -5.58
N ASN A 26 10.43 13.75 -5.03
CA ASN A 26 9.61 14.94 -5.28
C ASN A 26 9.88 15.59 -6.65
N ILE A 27 10.93 15.17 -7.37
CA ILE A 27 11.26 15.67 -8.71
C ILE A 27 10.43 14.90 -9.75
N THR A 28 10.33 13.58 -9.60
CA THR A 28 9.56 12.71 -10.48
C THR A 28 8.12 12.49 -10.01
N ASP A 29 7.78 12.95 -8.82
CA ASP A 29 6.46 12.80 -8.20
C ASP A 29 6.09 11.32 -7.97
N THR A 30 7.08 10.54 -7.52
CA THR A 30 6.96 9.09 -7.31
C THR A 30 7.32 8.70 -5.88
N ALA A 31 6.73 7.61 -5.40
CA ALA A 31 7.09 6.98 -4.14
C ALA A 31 7.37 5.49 -4.34
N VAL A 32 8.36 4.99 -3.58
CA VAL A 32 8.65 3.56 -3.46
C VAL A 32 8.15 3.07 -2.13
N CYS A 33 7.46 1.94 -2.14
CA CYS A 33 6.91 1.29 -0.96
C CYS A 33 7.23 -0.20 -0.94
N VAL A 34 7.29 -0.77 0.27
CA VAL A 34 7.70 -2.16 0.50
C VAL A 34 6.62 -2.90 1.25
N ASP A 35 6.27 -4.10 0.78
CA ASP A 35 5.33 -4.97 1.47
C ASP A 35 5.98 -5.81 2.58
N ALA A 36 5.18 -6.55 3.35
CA ALA A 36 5.67 -7.34 4.48
C ALA A 36 6.63 -8.50 4.10
N VAL A 37 6.73 -8.86 2.81
CA VAL A 37 7.68 -9.88 2.33
C VAL A 37 8.92 -9.27 1.68
N GLY A 38 9.03 -7.94 1.65
CA GLY A 38 10.19 -7.22 1.13
C GLY A 38 10.12 -6.92 -0.37
N MET A 39 8.94 -6.99 -0.98
CA MET A 39 8.78 -6.62 -2.40
C MET A 39 8.56 -5.11 -2.53
N GLU A 40 9.34 -4.48 -3.42
CA GLU A 40 9.26 -3.06 -3.75
C GLU A 40 8.20 -2.80 -4.84
N TRP A 41 7.50 -1.69 -4.68
CA TRP A 41 6.46 -1.19 -5.58
C TRP A 41 6.60 0.32 -5.73
N GLU A 42 6.22 0.86 -6.88
CA GLU A 42 6.30 2.28 -7.19
C GLU A 42 4.93 2.81 -7.62
N PHE A 43 4.59 4.03 -7.20
CA PHE A 43 3.40 4.75 -7.67
C PHE A 43 3.67 6.27 -7.77
N GLU A 44 2.86 6.96 -8.58
CA GLU A 44 2.89 8.41 -8.78
C GLU A 44 1.90 9.14 -7.85
N GLY A 45 2.13 10.42 -7.58
CA GLY A 45 1.26 11.27 -6.75
C GLY A 45 1.26 10.89 -5.26
N PRO A 46 2.41 10.92 -4.56
CA PRO A 46 2.48 10.63 -3.14
C PRO A 46 2.16 11.86 -2.26
N GLU A 47 1.29 12.77 -2.71
CA GLU A 47 0.98 13.97 -1.93
C GLU A 47 0.43 13.60 -0.54
N ASP A 48 0.88 14.33 0.48
CA ASP A 48 0.53 14.12 1.88
C ASP A 48 1.02 12.79 2.51
N LEU A 49 1.89 12.04 1.83
CA LEU A 49 2.61 10.89 2.38
C LEU A 49 4.05 11.25 2.74
N GLU A 50 4.60 10.54 3.73
CA GLU A 50 5.99 10.64 4.18
C GLU A 50 6.65 9.26 4.26
N VAL A 51 7.99 9.23 4.16
CA VAL A 51 8.75 8.00 4.39
C VAL A 51 8.47 7.47 5.81
N GLY A 52 8.13 6.18 5.91
CA GLY A 52 7.69 5.50 7.13
C GLY A 52 6.15 5.47 7.33
N ASP A 53 5.37 6.08 6.44
CA ASP A 53 3.93 5.89 6.43
C ASP A 53 3.55 4.45 6.05
N LEU A 54 2.55 3.92 6.73
CA LEU A 54 1.85 2.72 6.34
C LEU A 54 0.69 3.10 5.42
N ILE A 55 0.64 2.44 4.28
CA ILE A 55 -0.42 2.59 3.28
C ILE A 55 -1.14 1.27 3.06
N ILE A 56 -2.38 1.36 2.62
CA ILE A 56 -3.12 0.24 2.04
C ILE A 56 -3.34 0.55 0.57
N CYS A 57 -2.78 -0.30 -0.30
CA CYS A 57 -2.94 -0.24 -1.74
C CYS A 57 -4.08 -1.14 -2.19
N THR A 58 -4.87 -0.67 -3.15
CA THR A 58 -5.71 -1.56 -3.96
C THR A 58 -4.87 -2.05 -5.13
N MET A 59 -4.61 -3.36 -5.17
CA MET A 59 -3.86 -4.00 -6.25
C MET A 59 -4.83 -4.53 -7.30
N TYR A 60 -4.44 -4.50 -8.57
CA TYR A 60 -5.07 -5.25 -9.66
C TYR A 60 -4.27 -6.54 -9.91
N ASP A 61 -4.92 -7.69 -9.72
CA ASP A 61 -4.39 -9.03 -9.98
C ASP A 61 -4.54 -9.36 -11.48
N ASN A 62 -3.40 -9.46 -12.16
CA ASN A 62 -3.34 -9.75 -13.59
C ASN A 62 -3.57 -11.24 -13.93
N GLY A 63 -3.83 -12.07 -12.91
CA GLY A 63 -4.27 -13.45 -13.06
C GLY A 63 -3.14 -14.46 -13.18
N THR A 64 -1.89 -14.04 -12.99
CA THR A 64 -0.73 -14.93 -12.92
C THR A 64 -0.74 -15.65 -11.58
N ARG A 65 -0.90 -16.98 -11.61
CA ARG A 65 -1.18 -17.76 -10.39
C ARG A 65 0.05 -17.92 -9.48
N GLU A 66 1.23 -17.91 -10.09
CA GLU A 66 2.49 -18.25 -9.46
C GLU A 66 3.21 -17.04 -8.87
N THR A 67 2.90 -15.84 -9.37
CA THR A 67 3.62 -14.60 -9.06
C THR A 67 2.66 -13.42 -9.08
N ILE A 68 3.00 -12.40 -8.31
CA ILE A 68 2.29 -11.10 -8.30
C ILE A 68 3.09 -10.01 -9.02
N SER A 69 4.19 -10.36 -9.70
CA SER A 69 5.14 -9.39 -10.25
C SER A 69 4.58 -8.55 -11.40
N ASP A 70 3.48 -9.01 -12.00
CA ASP A 70 2.72 -8.33 -13.03
C ASP A 70 1.50 -7.59 -12.47
N ASP A 71 1.23 -7.65 -11.16
CA ASP A 71 0.13 -6.89 -10.56
C ASP A 71 0.44 -5.39 -10.55
N GLU A 72 -0.60 -4.57 -10.43
CA GLU A 72 -0.48 -3.10 -10.49
C GLU A 72 -1.15 -2.42 -9.30
N ILE A 73 -0.58 -1.31 -8.81
CA ILE A 73 -1.24 -0.43 -7.85
C ILE A 73 -2.31 0.38 -8.59
N VAL A 74 -3.55 0.32 -8.12
CA VAL A 74 -4.68 1.08 -8.68
C VAL A 74 -5.04 2.29 -7.84
N ASP A 75 -4.90 2.16 -6.52
CA ASP A 75 -5.30 3.21 -5.57
C ASP A 75 -4.50 3.06 -4.27
N VAL A 76 -4.26 4.17 -3.59
CA VAL A 76 -3.42 4.25 -2.39
C VAL A 76 -4.14 5.04 -1.31
N TYR A 77 -4.23 4.45 -0.11
CA TYR A 77 -4.82 5.10 1.06
C TYR A 77 -3.84 5.10 2.23
N TRP A 78 -3.70 6.25 2.87
CA TRP A 78 -2.99 6.35 4.15
C TRP A 78 -3.67 5.49 5.22
N SER A 79 -2.88 4.68 5.93
CA SER A 79 -3.36 3.73 6.96
C SER A 79 -2.73 3.95 8.34
N GLY A 80 -1.81 4.89 8.49
CA GLY A 80 -1.15 5.20 9.76
C GLY A 80 0.35 5.40 9.61
N TYR A 81 1.03 5.68 10.72
CA TYR A 81 2.49 5.78 10.76
C TYR A 81 3.10 4.49 11.34
N TYR A 82 4.18 3.99 10.73
CA TYR A 82 5.04 3.01 11.39
C TYR A 82 5.97 3.75 12.36
N PHE A 83 5.69 3.64 13.65
CA PHE A 83 6.62 4.14 14.66
C PHE A 83 7.82 3.19 14.74
N GLU A 84 9.04 3.67 14.44
CA GLU A 84 10.26 3.00 14.89
C GLU A 84 10.08 2.60 16.37
N LYS A 85 10.40 1.34 16.70
CA LYS A 85 10.24 0.70 18.03
C LYS A 85 10.66 1.55 19.26
N ASN A 86 11.38 2.65 19.06
CA ASN A 86 11.97 3.49 20.09
C ASN A 86 11.51 4.96 20.10
N LYS A 87 10.49 5.35 19.32
CA LYS A 87 9.98 6.75 19.34
C LYS A 87 8.46 6.80 19.39
N PHE A 88 7.91 6.50 20.56
CA PHE A 88 6.54 6.90 20.87
C PHE A 88 6.48 8.42 20.99
N LYS A 89 5.94 9.12 19.99
CA LYS A 89 5.45 10.47 20.20
C LYS A 89 4.06 10.34 20.77
N SER A 90 3.94 10.47 22.10
CA SER A 90 2.65 10.38 22.78
C SER A 90 1.67 11.40 22.19
N ILE A 91 0.61 10.94 21.51
CA ILE A 91 -0.55 11.78 21.25
C ILE A 91 -1.38 11.71 22.55
N GLY A 92 -1.25 12.75 23.38
CA GLY A 92 -1.95 12.84 24.68
C GLY A 92 -1.09 12.62 25.93
N GLY A 93 0.24 12.62 25.84
CA GLY A 93 1.12 12.72 27.02
C GLY A 93 1.14 11.51 27.96
N LYS A 94 0.64 10.35 27.54
CA LYS A 94 0.79 9.09 28.30
C LYS A 94 1.71 8.13 27.57
N GLU A 95 2.87 7.87 28.17
CA GLU A 95 3.71 6.74 27.83
C GLU A 95 2.98 5.45 28.23
N ILE A 96 2.85 4.51 27.29
CA ILE A 96 2.34 3.17 27.55
C ILE A 96 3.54 2.23 27.50
N THR A 97 3.96 1.73 28.66
CA THR A 97 5.02 0.73 28.77
C THR A 97 4.42 -0.65 28.50
N MET A 98 4.86 -1.34 27.45
CA MET A 98 4.56 -2.76 27.29
C MET A 98 5.43 -3.58 28.24
N GLN A 99 4.80 -4.34 29.13
CA GLN A 99 5.48 -5.39 29.89
C GLN A 99 5.59 -6.63 29.00
N ALA A 100 6.79 -7.22 28.97
CA ALA A 100 7.12 -8.43 28.22
C ALA A 100 6.36 -9.67 28.73
#